data_AF-A0A645AX88-F1
#
_entry.id   AF-A0A645AX88-F1
#
_cell.length_a   1.000
_cell.length_b   1.000
_cell.length_c   1.000
_cell.angle_alpha   90.00
_cell.angle_beta   90.00
_cell.angle_gamma   90.00
#
_symmetry.space_group_name_H-M   'P 1'
#
loop_
_entity.id
_entity.type
_entity.pdbx_description
1 polymer ?
#
loop_
_entity_poly.entity_id
_entity_poly.type
_entity_poly.pdbx_seq_one_letter_code
_entity_poly.pdbx_strand_id
1 'polypeptide(L)'
;MRIAAKGYVIRYCKNAYAVEQGSLNINEERKRKVRISAGGIQSVLILSKVLNPIKYPTLFFQYISHRVLRWTITPVALFSLLPVNLAIVIINPHTIYVSMLVLQVLFYSLALLGKKTEGKETSMKILFVPYYFLFMNYNIFPGIVYLIRKKRGDGTWEKSRRK
;
A
#
# COMPACT_ATOMS: atom_id res chain seq x y z
N MET A 1 11.37 -15.44 4.51
CA MET A 1 11.63 -15.07 5.92
C MET A 1 11.69 -16.26 6.86
N ARG A 2 10.74 -17.20 6.89
CA ARG A 2 10.88 -18.44 7.71
C ARG A 2 12.13 -19.26 7.34
N ILE A 3 12.46 -19.32 6.05
CA ILE A 3 13.67 -19.96 5.53
C ILE A 3 14.94 -19.24 6.04
N ALA A 4 14.95 -17.90 6.01
CA ALA A 4 16.03 -17.09 6.59
C ALA A 4 16.15 -17.27 8.11
N ALA A 5 15.03 -17.39 8.84
CA ALA A 5 15.05 -17.66 10.27
C ALA A 5 15.69 -19.02 10.62
N LYS A 6 15.60 -20.00 9.70
CA LYS A 6 16.28 -21.30 9.77
C LYS A 6 17.77 -21.24 9.35
N GLY A 7 18.32 -20.07 9.04
CA GLY A 7 19.73 -19.89 8.67
C GLY A 7 20.06 -20.05 7.18
N TYR A 8 19.06 -20.31 6.33
CA TYR A 8 19.29 -20.41 4.88
C TYR A 8 19.34 -19.05 4.20
N VAL A 9 20.14 -18.94 3.14
CA VAL A 9 20.31 -17.73 2.34
C VAL A 9 19.47 -17.81 1.06
N ILE A 10 18.84 -16.69 0.68
CA ILE A 10 18.10 -16.58 -0.58
C ILE A 10 19.05 -15.96 -1.61
N ARG A 11 19.36 -16.68 -2.69
CA ARG A 11 20.13 -16.14 -3.82
C ARG A 11 19.21 -15.79 -4.98
N TYR A 12 19.35 -14.56 -5.49
CA TYR A 12 18.61 -14.10 -6.65
C TYR A 12 19.26 -14.60 -7.95
N CYS A 13 18.47 -15.22 -8.82
CA CYS A 13 18.94 -15.67 -10.13
C CYS A 13 18.35 -14.74 -11.20
N LYS A 14 19.19 -13.85 -11.74
CA LYS A 14 18.77 -12.85 -12.75
C LYS A 14 18.20 -13.48 -14.03
N ASN A 15 18.66 -14.67 -14.38
CA ASN A 15 18.27 -15.36 -15.62
C ASN A 15 16.90 -16.05 -15.52
N ALA A 16 16.35 -16.20 -14.31
CA ALA A 16 15.02 -16.76 -14.10
C ALA A 16 14.00 -15.62 -14.06
N TYR A 17 13.32 -15.35 -15.18
CA TYR A 17 12.26 -14.35 -15.28
C TYR A 17 10.93 -14.96 -15.73
N ALA A 18 9.84 -14.34 -15.30
CA ALA A 18 8.49 -14.65 -15.74
C ALA A 18 7.85 -13.37 -16.27
N VAL A 19 7.09 -13.49 -17.38
CA VAL A 19 6.40 -12.35 -18.00
C VAL A 19 4.91 -12.49 -17.73
N GLU A 20 4.28 -11.43 -17.23
CA GLU A 20 2.84 -11.37 -17.04
C GLU A 20 2.27 -10.11 -17.69
N GLN A 21 1.11 -10.25 -18.33
CA GLN A 21 0.34 -9.12 -18.83
C GLN A 21 -0.24 -8.28 -17.68
N GLY A 22 -0.40 -6.98 -17.92
CA GLY A 22 -1.04 -6.06 -16.98
C GLY A 22 -2.50 -6.39 -16.73
N SER A 23 -3.04 -5.88 -15.62
CA SER A 23 -4.49 -5.98 -15.34
C SER A 23 -5.29 -5.23 -16.41
N LEU A 24 -6.43 -5.81 -16.83
CA LEU A 24 -7.30 -5.24 -17.87
C LEU A 24 -7.71 -3.79 -17.58
N ASN A 25 -8.23 -3.60 -16.36
CA ASN A 25 -8.90 -2.39 -15.90
C ASN A 25 -8.49 -2.11 -14.44
N ILE A 26 -8.72 -0.88 -13.98
CA ILE A 26 -8.49 -0.53 -12.56
C ILE A 26 -9.28 -1.43 -11.60
N ASN A 27 -10.45 -1.93 -11.98
CA ASN A 27 -11.25 -2.76 -11.09
C ASN A 27 -10.56 -4.11 -10.83
N GLU A 28 -9.92 -4.67 -11.85
CA GLU A 28 -9.10 -5.88 -11.73
C GLU A 28 -7.79 -5.57 -10.98
N GLU A 29 -7.20 -4.40 -11.22
CA GLU A 29 -6.05 -3.91 -10.43
C GLU A 29 -6.42 -3.75 -8.95
N ARG A 30 -7.63 -3.28 -8.65
CA ARG A 30 -8.18 -3.12 -7.30
C ARG A 30 -8.28 -4.48 -6.61
N LYS A 31 -8.91 -5.48 -7.25
CA LYS A 31 -8.96 -6.86 -6.73
C LYS A 31 -7.56 -7.40 -6.45
N ARG A 32 -6.61 -7.16 -7.36
CA ARG A 32 -5.21 -7.54 -7.18
C ARG A 32 -4.58 -6.85 -5.96
N LYS A 33 -4.69 -5.52 -5.85
CA LYS A 33 -4.12 -4.74 -4.76
C LYS A 33 -4.72 -5.10 -3.40
N VAL A 34 -6.04 -5.27 -3.31
CA VAL A 34 -6.73 -5.72 -2.08
C VAL A 34 -6.14 -7.05 -1.59
N ARG A 35 -5.92 -8.01 -2.49
CA ARG A 35 -5.29 -9.29 -2.15
C ARG A 35 -3.83 -9.13 -1.70
N ILE A 36 -3.04 -8.32 -2.41
CA ILE A 36 -1.65 -8.06 -2.04
C ILE A 36 -1.58 -7.41 -0.65
N SER A 37 -2.45 -6.43 -0.37
CA SER A 37 -2.56 -5.79 0.94
C SER A 37 -2.91 -6.78 2.03
N ALA A 38 -3.93 -7.63 1.80
CA ALA A 38 -4.32 -8.67 2.74
C ALA A 38 -3.17 -9.65 3.03
N GLY A 39 -2.47 -10.13 1.98
CA GLY A 39 -1.30 -10.99 2.12
C GLY A 39 -0.11 -10.29 2.79
N GLY A 40 0.05 -8.99 2.56
CA GLY A 40 1.01 -8.13 3.23
C GLY A 40 0.78 -8.08 4.73
N ILE A 41 -0.43 -7.73 5.16
CA ILE A 41 -0.85 -7.66 6.57
C ILE A 41 -0.79 -9.04 7.23
N GLN A 42 -1.26 -10.08 6.55
CA GLN A 42 -1.17 -11.46 7.04
C GLN A 42 0.30 -11.87 7.26
N SER A 43 1.20 -11.51 6.33
CA SER A 43 2.63 -11.74 6.49
C SER A 43 3.22 -10.95 7.66
N VAL A 44 2.68 -9.75 7.96
CA VAL A 44 3.05 -8.99 9.15
C VAL A 44 2.71 -9.76 10.43
N LEU A 45 1.47 -10.23 10.54
CA LEU A 45 0.96 -10.95 11.71
C LEU A 45 1.62 -12.32 11.95
N ILE A 46 1.89 -13.07 10.88
CA ILE A 46 2.50 -14.42 11.00
C ILE A 46 3.97 -14.31 11.36
N LEU A 47 4.66 -13.34 10.79
CA LEU A 47 6.12 -13.27 10.87
C LEU A 47 6.62 -12.47 12.07
N SER A 48 5.78 -11.59 12.65
CA SER A 48 6.05 -10.95 13.94
C SER A 48 6.35 -11.97 15.05
N LYS A 49 5.75 -13.16 15.00
CA LYS A 49 5.98 -14.26 15.94
C LYS A 49 7.32 -14.99 15.76
N VAL A 50 7.99 -14.80 14.62
CA VAL A 50 9.17 -15.60 14.21
C VAL A 50 10.45 -14.76 14.23
N LEU A 51 10.32 -13.44 14.15
CA LEU A 51 11.45 -12.53 14.09
C LEU A 51 11.98 -12.19 15.49
N ASN A 52 13.19 -12.65 15.78
CA ASN A 52 13.92 -12.29 16.98
C ASN A 52 14.87 -11.11 16.68
N PRO A 53 14.68 -9.93 17.31
CA PRO A 53 15.50 -8.74 17.05
C PRO A 53 16.95 -8.89 17.50
N ILE A 54 17.21 -9.75 18.49
CA ILE A 54 18.56 -9.98 19.05
C ILE A 54 19.36 -10.88 18.11
N LYS A 55 18.73 -11.94 17.59
CA LYS A 55 19.41 -12.94 16.74
C LYS A 55 19.68 -12.44 15.32
N TYR A 56 18.79 -11.60 14.77
CA TYR A 56 18.87 -11.12 13.38
C TYR A 56 18.53 -9.63 13.26
N PRO A 57 19.38 -8.71 13.77
CA PRO A 57 19.06 -7.28 13.87
C PRO A 57 18.86 -6.61 12.52
N THR A 58 19.71 -6.91 11.53
CA THR A 58 19.62 -6.33 10.17
C THR A 58 18.36 -6.78 9.44
N LEU A 59 18.04 -8.08 9.51
CA LEU A 59 16.83 -8.65 8.92
C LEU A 59 15.57 -8.08 9.59
N PHE A 60 15.61 -7.90 10.91
CA PHE A 60 14.54 -7.29 11.67
C PHE A 60 14.30 -5.83 11.25
N PHE A 61 15.35 -5.04 11.17
CA PHE A 61 15.25 -3.64 10.73
C PHE A 61 14.67 -3.52 9.32
N GLN A 62 15.21 -4.26 8.34
CA GLN A 62 14.70 -4.25 6.96
C GLN A 62 13.23 -4.66 6.87
N TYR A 63 12.83 -5.64 7.68
CA TYR A 63 11.46 -6.11 7.71
C TYR A 63 10.50 -5.07 8.30
N ILE A 64 10.87 -4.46 9.42
CA ILE A 64 10.05 -3.42 10.07
C ILE A 64 9.92 -2.21 9.13
N SER A 65 11.04 -1.67 8.65
CA SER A 65 11.07 -0.42 7.88
C SER A 65 10.33 -0.51 6.54
N HIS A 66 10.61 -1.54 5.73
CA HIS A 66 10.06 -1.62 4.38
C HIS A 66 8.73 -2.37 4.28
N ARG A 67 8.44 -3.27 5.24
CA ARG A 67 7.29 -4.15 5.15
C ARG A 67 6.23 -3.80 6.19
N VAL A 68 6.59 -3.71 7.47
CA VAL A 68 5.60 -3.42 8.51
C VAL A 68 5.06 -2.01 8.37
N LEU A 69 5.93 -0.99 8.40
CA LEU A 69 5.50 0.41 8.30
C LEU A 69 4.65 0.66 7.07
N ARG A 70 5.05 0.11 5.91
CA ARG A 70 4.34 0.28 4.64
C ARG A 70 2.89 -0.22 4.69
N TRP A 71 2.65 -1.36 5.33
CA TRP A 71 1.32 -1.98 5.34
C TRP A 71 0.44 -1.51 6.49
N THR A 72 1.00 -0.97 7.57
CA THR A 72 0.24 -0.57 8.77
C THR A 72 0.19 0.94 8.99
N ILE A 73 1.35 1.59 9.07
CA ILE A 73 1.47 2.99 9.51
C ILE A 73 1.26 3.95 8.33
N THR A 74 1.93 3.71 7.20
CA THR A 74 1.89 4.62 6.04
C THR A 74 0.47 4.96 5.57
N PRO A 75 -0.48 4.00 5.45
CA PRO A 75 -1.82 4.32 4.97
C PRO A 75 -2.59 5.15 5.99
N VAL A 76 -2.54 4.78 7.28
CA VAL A 76 -3.21 5.51 8.35
C VAL A 76 -2.66 6.93 8.45
N ALA A 77 -1.33 7.07 8.45
CA ALA A 77 -0.66 8.37 8.47
C ALA A 77 -1.05 9.23 7.26
N LEU A 78 -1.11 8.66 6.06
CA LEU A 78 -1.46 9.40 4.85
C LEU A 78 -2.87 10.01 4.91
N PHE A 79 -3.84 9.29 5.48
CA PHE A 79 -5.20 9.80 5.61
C PHE A 79 -5.39 10.69 6.86
N SER A 80 -4.58 10.50 7.92
CA SER A 80 -4.59 11.37 9.09
C SER A 80 -3.83 12.68 8.90
N LEU A 81 -2.95 12.78 7.90
CA LEU A 81 -2.17 13.99 7.63
C LEU A 81 -3.04 15.23 7.41
N LEU A 82 -4.14 15.11 6.68
CA LEU A 82 -5.05 16.23 6.40
C LEU A 82 -5.75 16.75 7.69
N PRO A 83 -6.45 15.92 8.50
CA PRO A 83 -7.09 16.41 9.72
C PRO A 83 -6.07 16.89 10.76
N VAL A 84 -4.89 16.25 10.85
CA VAL A 84 -3.83 16.70 11.76
C VAL A 84 -3.31 18.08 11.36
N ASN A 85 -3.00 18.29 10.08
CA ASN A 85 -2.51 19.59 9.62
C ASN A 85 -3.59 20.68 9.74
N LEU A 86 -4.86 20.34 9.47
CA LEU A 86 -5.98 21.25 9.69
C LEU A 86 -6.09 21.67 11.17
N ALA A 87 -5.99 20.72 12.10
CA ALA A 87 -6.02 21.01 13.53
C ALA A 87 -4.84 21.92 13.96
N ILE A 88 -3.64 21.69 13.42
CA ILE A 88 -2.47 22.53 13.69
C ILE A 88 -2.70 23.96 13.20
N VAL A 89 -3.22 24.16 11.99
CA VAL A 89 -3.50 25.49 11.43
C VAL A 89 -4.54 26.25 12.25
N ILE A 90 -5.56 25.57 12.79
CA ILE A 90 -6.58 26.18 13.64
C ILE A 90 -5.98 26.70 14.96
N ILE A 91 -5.05 25.95 15.56
CA ILE A 91 -4.45 26.30 16.85
C ILE A 91 -3.31 27.33 16.68
N ASN A 92 -2.49 27.17 15.64
CA ASN A 92 -1.32 28.00 15.37
C ASN A 92 -1.17 28.23 13.85
N PRO A 93 -1.75 29.31 13.30
CA PRO A 93 -1.75 29.58 11.86
C PRO A 93 -0.40 30.16 11.39
N HIS A 94 0.66 29.37 11.50
CA HIS A 94 1.97 29.72 10.93
C HIS A 94 1.95 29.54 9.41
N THR A 95 2.63 30.42 8.66
CA THR A 95 2.66 30.42 7.19
C THR A 95 3.06 29.06 6.61
N ILE A 96 3.96 28.35 7.28
CA ILE A 96 4.41 27.01 6.87
C ILE A 96 3.26 26.00 6.89
N TYR A 97 2.49 25.91 7.99
CA TYR A 97 1.37 24.96 8.11
C TYR A 97 0.23 25.29 7.15
N VAL A 98 -0.06 26.59 6.96
CA VAL A 98 -1.05 27.06 5.98
C VAL A 98 -0.62 26.67 4.56
N SER A 99 0.64 26.91 4.19
CA SER A 99 1.16 26.54 2.86
C SER A 99 1.10 25.02 2.63
N MET A 100 1.46 24.21 3.63
CA MET A 100 1.34 22.76 3.58
C MET A 100 -0.11 22.29 3.45
N LEU A 101 -1.05 22.96 4.12
CA LEU A 101 -2.48 22.64 4.02
C LEU A 101 -3.01 22.92 2.61
N VAL A 102 -2.63 24.06 2.01
CA VAL A 102 -2.98 24.40 0.62
C VAL A 102 -2.44 23.35 -0.35
N LEU A 103 -1.17 22.96 -0.22
CA LEU A 103 -0.54 21.93 -1.05
C LEU A 103 -1.23 20.56 -0.88
N GLN A 104 -1.58 20.19 0.34
CA GLN A 104 -2.34 18.98 0.63
C GLN A 104 -3.70 19.01 -0.07
N VAL A 105 -4.49 20.07 0.13
CA VAL A 105 -5.81 20.22 -0.51
C VAL A 105 -5.69 20.14 -2.03
N LEU A 106 -4.70 20.80 -2.62
CA LEU A 106 -4.43 20.72 -4.05
C LEU A 106 -4.10 19.29 -4.50
N PHE A 107 -3.24 18.58 -3.77
CA PHE A 107 -2.90 17.19 -4.05
C PHE A 107 -4.12 16.25 -4.01
N TYR A 108 -4.96 16.36 -2.97
CA TYR A 108 -6.17 15.53 -2.85
C TYR A 108 -7.22 15.90 -3.90
N SER A 109 -7.37 17.19 -4.24
CA SER A 109 -8.23 17.64 -5.35
C SER A 109 -7.78 17.09 -6.70
N LEU A 110 -6.48 17.12 -7.00
CA LEU A 110 -5.93 16.50 -8.21
C LEU A 110 -6.22 15.00 -8.26
N ALA A 111 -6.09 14.29 -7.13
CA ALA A 111 -6.40 12.88 -7.07
C ALA A 111 -7.90 12.58 -7.31
N LEU A 112 -8.80 13.42 -6.81
CA LEU A 112 -10.25 13.31 -7.07
C LEU A 112 -10.59 13.56 -8.55
N LEU A 113 -9.94 14.53 -9.18
CA LEU A 113 -10.08 14.77 -10.61
C LEU A 113 -9.51 13.61 -11.43
N GLY A 114 -8.35 13.07 -11.04
CA GLY A 114 -7.73 11.88 -11.65
C GLY A 114 -8.65 10.66 -11.63
N LYS A 115 -9.40 10.46 -10.55
CA LYS A 115 -10.42 9.40 -10.45
C LYS A 115 -11.51 9.52 -11.52
N LYS A 116 -11.96 10.74 -11.85
CA LYS A 116 -13.00 10.96 -12.87
C LYS A 116 -12.49 10.71 -14.30
N THR A 117 -11.19 10.83 -14.51
CA THR A 117 -10.54 10.59 -15.81
C THR A 117 -10.16 9.12 -16.04
N GLU A 118 -10.40 8.26 -15.05
CA GLU A 118 -10.13 6.84 -15.10
C GLU A 118 -10.95 6.15 -16.21
N GLY A 119 -10.26 5.58 -17.21
CA GLY A 119 -10.88 4.88 -18.35
C GLY A 119 -10.92 5.67 -19.66
N LYS A 120 -10.49 6.94 -19.68
CA LYS A 120 -10.26 7.69 -20.92
C LYS A 120 -8.78 7.55 -21.32
N GLU A 121 -8.51 7.18 -22.57
CA GLU A 121 -7.14 7.03 -23.09
C GLU A 121 -6.33 8.35 -23.02
N THR A 122 -7.02 9.49 -23.01
CA THR A 122 -6.48 10.85 -22.85
C THR A 122 -6.36 11.30 -21.38
N SER A 123 -5.99 10.39 -20.48
CA SER A 123 -5.71 10.79 -19.09
C SER A 123 -4.40 11.57 -19.03
N MET A 124 -4.47 12.83 -18.62
CA MET A 124 -3.30 13.65 -18.31
C MET A 124 -2.50 12.95 -17.21
N LYS A 125 -1.31 12.45 -17.54
CA LYS A 125 -0.45 11.64 -16.64
C LYS A 125 -0.23 12.31 -15.27
N ILE A 126 -0.23 13.64 -15.23
CA ILE A 126 -0.06 14.46 -14.01
C ILE A 126 -1.20 14.25 -13.00
N LEU A 127 -2.45 14.11 -13.47
CA LEU A 127 -3.62 13.87 -12.61
C LEU A 127 -3.70 12.41 -12.15
N PHE A 128 -3.18 11.48 -12.97
CA PHE A 128 -3.20 10.05 -12.66
C PHE A 128 -2.22 9.68 -11.55
N VAL A 129 -1.08 10.38 -11.42
CA VAL A 129 -0.06 10.05 -10.39
C VAL A 129 -0.58 10.23 -8.96
N PRO A 130 -1.15 11.39 -8.55
CA PRO A 130 -1.77 11.55 -7.23
C PRO A 130 -2.89 10.55 -6.98
N TYR A 131 -3.72 10.30 -7.99
CA TYR A 131 -4.80 9.33 -7.92
C TYR A 131 -4.28 7.91 -7.66
N TYR A 132 -3.31 7.43 -8.45
CA TYR A 132 -2.76 6.08 -8.31
C TYR A 132 -2.02 5.91 -6.98
N PHE A 133 -1.34 6.96 -6.49
CA PHE A 133 -0.71 6.95 -5.18
C PHE A 133 -1.74 6.78 -4.04
N LEU A 134 -2.83 7.55 -4.04
CA LEU A 134 -3.91 7.37 -3.07
C LEU A 134 -4.60 6.01 -3.22
N PHE A 135 -4.83 5.56 -4.46
CA PHE A 135 -5.42 4.26 -4.75
C PHE A 135 -4.59 3.11 -4.15
N MET A 136 -3.26 3.15 -4.27
CA MET A 136 -2.40 2.13 -3.67
C MET A 136 -2.54 2.05 -2.15
N ASN A 137 -2.63 3.19 -1.47
CA ASN A 137 -2.75 3.25 -0.01
C ASN A 137 -4.18 2.96 0.48
N TYR A 138 -5.19 3.42 -0.25
CA TYR A 138 -6.60 3.20 0.07
C TYR A 138 -6.97 1.71 0.08
N ASN A 139 -6.44 0.94 -0.88
CA ASN A 139 -6.74 -0.50 -1.02
C ASN A 139 -6.29 -1.37 0.17
N ILE A 140 -5.60 -0.79 1.14
CA ILE A 140 -5.19 -1.51 2.36
C ILE A 140 -6.38 -1.70 3.30
N PHE A 141 -7.28 -0.73 3.44
CA PHE A 141 -8.48 -0.86 4.26
C PHE A 141 -9.43 -1.99 3.82
N PRO A 142 -9.87 -2.07 2.54
CA PRO A 142 -10.63 -3.22 2.07
C PRO A 142 -9.82 -4.51 2.12
N GLY A 143 -8.48 -4.46 2.04
CA GLY A 143 -7.59 -5.60 2.28
C GLY A 143 -7.67 -6.15 3.72
N ILE A 144 -7.74 -5.26 4.73
CA ILE A 144 -7.96 -5.64 6.13
C ILE A 144 -9.33 -6.28 6.30
N VAL A 145 -10.38 -5.65 5.78
CA VAL A 145 -11.75 -6.19 5.85
C VAL A 145 -11.83 -7.54 5.14
N TYR A 146 -11.19 -7.68 3.98
CA TYR A 146 -11.08 -8.95 3.25
C TYR A 146 -10.40 -10.02 4.11
N LEU A 147 -9.29 -9.70 4.77
CA LEU A 147 -8.58 -10.62 5.65
C LEU A 147 -9.42 -11.07 6.85
N ILE A 148 -10.20 -10.16 7.45
CA ILE A 148 -11.05 -10.45 8.62
C ILE A 148 -12.28 -11.27 8.20
N ARG A 149 -12.94 -10.89 7.11
CA ARG A 149 -14.17 -11.56 6.62
C ARG A 149 -13.91 -12.92 6.01
N LYS A 150 -12.71 -13.14 5.47
CA LYS A 150 -12.34 -14.43 4.89
C LYS A 150 -12.12 -15.45 6.02
N LYS A 151 -13.18 -16.21 6.34
CA LYS A 151 -13.09 -17.40 7.20
C LYS A 151 -11.95 -18.29 6.68
N ARG A 152 -11.11 -18.79 7.60
CA ARG A 152 -10.05 -19.76 7.33
C ARG A 152 -10.64 -20.97 6.59
N GLY A 153 -10.59 -20.99 5.25
CA GLY A 153 -11.09 -22.13 4.48
C GLY A 153 -11.53 -21.84 3.05
N ASP A 154 -12.02 -20.65 2.73
CA ASP A 154 -12.49 -20.38 1.35
C ASP A 154 -11.36 -19.86 0.47
N GLY A 155 -10.52 -20.78 0.02
CA GLY A 155 -9.37 -20.54 -0.85
C GLY A 155 -9.74 -20.42 -2.33
N THR A 156 -11.01 -20.22 -2.70
CA THR A 156 -11.41 -20.13 -4.10
C THR A 156 -10.75 -18.93 -4.77
N TRP A 157 -9.81 -19.24 -5.65
CA TRP A 157 -8.98 -18.28 -6.33
C TRP A 157 -9.71 -17.74 -7.55
N GLU A 158 -10.29 -16.55 -7.42
CA GLU A 158 -10.78 -15.84 -8.60
C GLU A 158 -9.59 -15.26 -9.39
N LYS A 159 -9.37 -15.79 -10.60
CA LYS A 159 -8.44 -15.21 -11.59
C LYS A 159 -8.86 -13.79 -11.91
N SER A 160 -7.91 -12.84 -11.83
CA SER A 160 -8.10 -11.54 -12.43
C SER A 160 -8.01 -11.66 -13.96
N ARG A 161 -8.92 -11.04 -14.70
CA ARG A 161 -8.85 -11.03 -16.17
C ARG A 161 -7.67 -10.13 -16.63
N ARG A 162 -6.91 -10.58 -17.64
CA ARG A 162 -5.70 -9.93 -18.19
C ARG A 162 -5.91 -9.53 -19.67
N LYS A 163 -5.20 -8.51 -20.17
CA LYS A 163 -5.21 -8.09 -21.60
C LYS A 163 -4.30 -9.01 -22.37
#